data_AF-A0A4R9F5I0-F1
#
_entry.id   AF-A0A4R9F5I0-F1
#
_cell.length_a   1.000
_cell.length_b   1.000
_cell.length_c   1.000
_cell.angle_alpha   90.00
_cell.angle_beta   90.00
_cell.angle_gamma   90.00
#
_symmetry.space_group_name_H-M   'P 1'
#
loop_
_entity.id
_entity.type
_entity.pdbx_description
1 polymer ?
#
loop_
_entity_poly.entity_id
_entity_poly.type
_entity_poly.pdbx_seq_one_letter_code
_entity_poly.pdbx_strand_id
1 'polypeptide(L)'
;MRERLRAADEAIEVPHGLWDRIQADSPAGRRQRRPHRIAVLDTLGGHRPRLALVFAAALVGAIALGTWWLVRPGGQDRPAPPAGTRGVTMTVHNAESACRELRTLECALRVAKDPYERYAAPGNRAARVWHGDRLEALCVVTDGTLVQDEKGITSTRWYLVRTTTGTEGWLPGVRTRNSAEVPDCARSGDTP
;
A
#
# COMPACT_ATOMS: atom_id res chain seq x y z
N MET A 1 -30.34 29.35 2.95
CA MET A 1 -29.00 28.79 2.60
C MET A 1 -28.88 28.49 1.11
N ARG A 2 -29.78 27.71 0.51
CA ARG A 2 -29.73 27.36 -0.94
C ARG A 2 -29.82 28.57 -1.89
N GLU A 3 -30.62 29.57 -1.56
CA GLU A 3 -30.73 30.80 -2.37
C GLU A 3 -29.44 31.62 -2.37
N ARG A 4 -28.71 31.66 -1.25
CA ARG A 4 -27.40 32.32 -1.16
C ARG A 4 -26.34 31.63 -2.01
N LEU A 5 -26.38 30.29 -2.08
CA LEU A 5 -25.48 29.53 -2.93
C LEU A 5 -25.79 29.77 -4.42
N ARG A 6 -27.08 29.83 -4.78
CA ARG A 6 -27.50 30.10 -6.16
C ARG A 6 -27.09 31.51 -6.62
N ALA A 7 -27.25 32.51 -5.76
CA ALA A 7 -26.81 33.87 -6.04
C ALA A 7 -25.27 33.98 -6.17
N ALA A 8 -24.52 33.15 -5.43
CA ALA A 8 -23.06 33.10 -5.55
C ALA A 8 -22.61 32.44 -6.86
N ASP A 9 -23.25 31.35 -7.29
CA ASP A 9 -22.95 30.69 -8.58
C ASP A 9 -23.27 31.60 -9.78
N GLU A 10 -24.37 32.36 -9.71
CA GLU A 10 -24.78 33.27 -10.77
C GLU A 10 -23.83 34.46 -10.95
N ALA A 11 -23.07 34.81 -9.91
CA ALA A 11 -22.05 35.86 -9.95
C ALA A 11 -20.69 35.40 -10.51
N ILE A 12 -20.49 34.11 -10.79
CA ILE A 12 -19.22 33.59 -11.32
C ILE A 12 -19.22 33.73 -12.84
N GLU A 13 -18.67 34.85 -13.31
CA GLU A 13 -18.42 35.05 -14.73
C GLU A 13 -17.05 34.46 -15.12
N VAL A 14 -17.04 33.57 -16.11
CA VAL A 14 -15.80 32.95 -16.60
C VAL A 14 -15.03 33.97 -17.43
N PRO A 15 -13.76 34.27 -17.12
CA PRO A 15 -12.96 35.21 -17.90
C PRO A 15 -12.85 34.77 -19.38
N HIS A 16 -12.96 35.74 -20.29
CA HIS A 16 -12.78 35.49 -21.72
C HIS A 16 -11.38 34.90 -22.01
N GLY A 17 -11.33 33.87 -22.84
CA GLY A 17 -10.09 33.17 -23.20
C GLY A 17 -9.48 32.27 -22.11
N LEU A 18 -10.21 31.98 -21.01
CA LEU A 18 -9.77 30.99 -20.01
C LEU A 18 -9.57 29.60 -20.64
N TRP A 19 -10.52 29.17 -21.48
CA TRP A 19 -10.49 27.86 -22.13
C TRP A 19 -9.36 27.72 -23.14
N ASP A 20 -9.05 28.80 -23.88
CA ASP A 20 -7.94 28.81 -24.84
C ASP A 20 -6.58 28.63 -24.14
N ARG A 21 -6.41 29.21 -22.93
CA ARG A 21 -5.21 29.00 -22.10
C ARG A 21 -5.07 27.56 -21.59
N ILE A 22 -6.16 26.97 -21.09
CA ILE A 22 -6.15 25.56 -20.62
C ILE A 22 -5.82 24.59 -21.76
N GLN A 23 -6.30 24.87 -22.97
CA GLN A 23 -5.98 24.09 -24.16
C GLN A 23 -4.54 24.31 -24.64
N ALA A 24 -4.02 25.54 -24.59
CA ALA A 24 -2.64 25.85 -24.96
C ALA A 24 -1.61 25.18 -24.03
N ASP A 25 -1.94 25.03 -22.74
CA ASP A 25 -1.09 24.35 -21.75
C ASP A 25 -1.25 22.82 -21.74
N SER A 26 -2.17 22.27 -22.56
CA SER A 26 -2.34 20.82 -22.65
C SER A 26 -1.13 20.17 -23.36
N PRO A 27 -0.48 19.15 -22.75
CA PRO A 27 0.76 18.54 -23.27
C PRO A 27 0.58 17.76 -24.58
N ALA A 28 -0.64 17.66 -25.10
CA ALA A 28 -0.96 16.94 -26.33
C ALA A 28 -0.41 17.63 -27.61
N GLY A 29 -0.04 18.91 -27.55
CA GLY A 29 0.51 19.66 -28.70
C GLY A 29 2.04 19.61 -28.87
N ARG A 30 2.79 19.06 -27.90
CA ARG A 30 4.28 19.11 -27.91
C ARG A 30 4.92 17.90 -28.58
N ARG A 31 4.27 17.34 -29.60
CA ARG A 31 4.84 16.36 -30.52
C ARG A 31 4.88 16.97 -31.92
N GLN A 32 5.99 17.60 -32.30
CA GLN A 32 6.71 17.28 -33.54
C GLN A 32 7.87 18.22 -33.86
N ARG A 33 8.90 17.60 -34.48
CA ARG A 33 9.97 18.14 -35.34
C ARG A 33 11.31 18.52 -34.70
N ARG A 34 12.21 17.54 -34.66
CA ARG A 34 13.60 17.72 -35.12
C ARG A 34 14.03 16.52 -35.99
N PRO A 35 14.51 16.74 -37.23
CA PRO A 35 15.12 15.68 -38.02
C PRO A 35 16.63 15.67 -37.75
N HIS A 36 17.16 14.57 -37.22
CA HIS A 36 18.61 14.35 -37.22
C HIS A 36 18.97 13.44 -38.39
N ARG A 37 19.56 14.08 -39.41
CA ARG A 37 20.29 13.42 -40.50
C ARG A 37 21.42 12.58 -39.90
N ILE A 38 21.41 11.28 -40.20
CA ILE A 38 22.53 10.39 -39.92
C ILE A 38 23.52 10.58 -41.07
N ALA A 39 24.66 11.21 -40.78
CA ALA A 39 25.83 11.17 -41.65
C ALA A 39 26.67 9.97 -41.23
N VAL A 40 26.71 8.97 -42.13
CA VAL A 40 27.59 7.82 -42.08
C VAL A 40 29.01 8.31 -42.32
N LEU A 41 29.94 7.91 -41.44
CA LEU A 41 31.37 8.06 -41.69
C LEU A 41 32.01 6.69 -41.48
N ASP A 42 32.32 6.07 -42.61
CA ASP A 42 33.25 4.96 -42.73
C ASP A 42 34.64 5.40 -42.27
N THR A 43 35.25 4.62 -41.37
CA THR A 43 36.67 4.28 -41.46
C THR A 43 36.90 2.94 -40.76
N LEU A 44 37.00 1.87 -41.56
CA LEU A 44 37.61 0.61 -41.18
C LEU A 44 39.13 0.82 -41.10
N GLY A 45 39.75 0.56 -39.94
CA GLY A 45 41.19 0.63 -39.80
C GLY A 45 41.72 0.15 -38.45
N GLY A 46 42.19 -1.09 -38.43
CA GLY A 46 43.47 -1.44 -37.81
C GLY A 46 43.55 -1.78 -36.32
N HIS A 47 43.94 -3.05 -36.08
CA HIS A 47 44.76 -3.53 -34.96
C HIS A 47 44.09 -4.01 -33.64
N ARG A 48 43.91 -5.34 -33.56
CA ARG A 48 44.10 -6.13 -32.32
C ARG A 48 45.62 -6.12 -31.97
N PRO A 49 46.11 -6.42 -30.74
CA PRO A 49 45.46 -7.14 -29.61
C PRO A 49 45.84 -6.66 -28.18
N ARG A 50 45.30 -7.36 -27.17
CA ARG A 50 45.73 -7.48 -25.74
C ARG A 50 45.18 -6.47 -24.71
N LEU A 51 44.20 -6.97 -23.94
CA LEU A 51 43.91 -6.74 -22.50
C LEU A 51 42.56 -7.43 -22.27
N ALA A 52 42.43 -8.75 -22.09
CA ALA A 52 42.87 -9.53 -20.92
C ALA A 52 42.81 -8.72 -19.61
N LEU A 53 41.94 -9.16 -18.69
CA LEU A 53 41.49 -8.51 -17.45
C LEU A 53 40.55 -7.32 -17.74
N VAL A 54 39.24 -7.36 -17.43
CA VAL A 54 38.64 -7.53 -16.11
C VAL A 54 37.21 -8.10 -16.27
N PHE A 55 37.03 -9.41 -16.18
CA PHE A 55 35.70 -10.05 -16.12
C PHE A 55 35.38 -10.65 -14.74
N ALA A 56 36.18 -10.33 -13.72
CA ALA A 56 36.10 -10.96 -12.40
C ALA A 56 35.48 -10.08 -11.29
N ALA A 57 34.89 -8.92 -11.61
CA ALA A 57 34.31 -8.01 -10.60
C ALA A 57 32.77 -8.01 -10.58
N ALA A 58 32.10 -8.63 -11.56
CA ALA A 58 30.63 -8.54 -11.67
C ALA A 58 29.87 -9.64 -10.89
N LEU A 59 30.57 -10.64 -10.33
CA LEU A 59 29.92 -11.77 -9.64
C LEU A 59 29.90 -11.66 -8.10
N VAL A 60 30.63 -10.71 -7.50
CA VAL A 60 30.58 -10.47 -6.03
C VAL A 60 29.52 -9.44 -5.64
N GLY A 61 29.20 -8.47 -6.51
CA GLY A 61 28.17 -7.46 -6.25
C GLY A 61 26.73 -8.01 -6.19
N ALA A 62 26.46 -9.11 -6.89
CA ALA A 62 25.12 -9.72 -6.92
C ALA A 62 24.78 -10.52 -5.65
N ILE A 63 25.78 -10.98 -4.89
CA ILE A 63 25.55 -11.73 -3.64
C ILE A 63 25.29 -10.77 -2.47
N ALA A 64 25.90 -9.58 -2.47
CA ALA A 64 25.76 -8.61 -1.37
C ALA A 64 24.39 -7.89 -1.32
N LEU A 65 23.68 -7.77 -2.44
CA LEU A 65 22.32 -7.20 -2.47
C LEU A 65 21.22 -8.24 -2.23
N GLY A 66 21.51 -9.53 -2.45
CA GLY A 66 20.59 -10.64 -2.13
C GLY A 66 20.57 -10.98 -0.64
N THR A 67 21.69 -10.81 0.06
CA THR A 67 21.79 -11.11 1.50
C THR A 67 21.16 -10.03 2.39
N TRP A 68 21.05 -8.78 1.94
CA TRP A 68 20.42 -7.72 2.74
C TRP A 68 18.91 -7.94 2.97
N TRP A 69 18.25 -8.76 2.13
CA TRP A 69 16.86 -9.13 2.36
C TRP A 69 16.68 -10.30 3.35
N LEU A 70 17.75 -11.07 3.60
CA LEU A 70 17.76 -12.20 4.54
C LEU A 70 18.13 -11.78 5.97
N VAL A 71 18.77 -10.61 6.15
CA VAL A 71 19.20 -10.10 7.46
C VAL A 71 18.48 -8.79 7.77
N ARG A 72 17.15 -8.85 7.91
CA ARG A 72 16.40 -7.75 8.52
C ARG A 72 16.22 -8.05 10.01
N PRO A 73 17.08 -7.52 10.91
CA PRO A 73 16.80 -7.56 12.33
C PRO A 73 15.74 -6.47 12.59
N GLY A 74 14.53 -6.87 12.94
CA GLY A 74 13.45 -5.92 13.18
C GLY A 74 12.03 -6.49 13.23
N GLY A 75 11.85 -7.81 13.13
CA GLY A 75 10.67 -8.44 13.69
C GLY A 75 10.97 -8.71 15.17
N GLN A 76 10.47 -7.86 16.06
CA GLN A 76 10.40 -8.21 17.48
C GLN A 76 9.77 -9.60 17.58
N ASP A 77 10.43 -10.51 18.31
CA ASP A 77 9.93 -11.84 18.64
C ASP A 77 8.55 -11.70 19.28
N ARG A 78 7.51 -11.74 18.46
CA ARG A 78 6.14 -11.82 18.93
C ARG A 78 5.91 -13.28 19.26
N PRO A 79 5.57 -13.63 20.51
CA PRO A 79 5.19 -14.99 20.84
C PRO A 79 4.10 -15.44 19.88
N ALA A 80 4.34 -16.54 19.17
CA ALA A 80 3.28 -17.19 18.40
C ALA A 80 2.14 -17.50 19.38
N PRO A 81 0.88 -17.20 19.02
CA PRO A 81 -0.24 -17.57 19.88
C PRO A 81 -0.20 -19.08 20.14
N PRO A 82 -0.54 -19.54 21.36
CA PRO A 82 -0.48 -20.95 21.71
C PRO A 82 -1.29 -21.78 20.72
N ALA A 83 -0.69 -22.86 20.23
CA ALA A 83 -1.34 -23.82 19.35
C ALA A 83 -2.54 -24.44 20.08
N GLY A 84 -3.74 -23.92 19.82
CA GLY A 84 -4.97 -24.41 20.46
C GLY A 84 -6.11 -23.39 20.54
N THR A 85 -5.83 -22.09 20.51
CA THR A 85 -6.89 -21.07 20.45
C THR A 85 -7.41 -20.98 19.04
N ARG A 86 -8.60 -21.54 18.77
CA ARG A 86 -9.31 -21.28 17.50
C ARG A 86 -9.65 -19.79 17.47
N GLY A 87 -9.18 -19.08 16.46
CA GLY A 87 -9.51 -17.67 16.31
C GLY A 87 -10.99 -17.47 15.99
N VAL A 88 -11.46 -16.26 16.25
CA VAL A 88 -12.83 -15.84 16.02
C VAL A 88 -12.99 -15.49 14.55
N THR A 89 -14.01 -16.06 13.88
CA THR A 89 -14.29 -15.67 12.49
C THR A 89 -14.77 -14.23 12.44
N MET A 90 -14.09 -13.41 11.63
CA MET A 90 -14.38 -12.00 11.44
C MET A 90 -14.58 -11.69 9.95
N THR A 91 -15.52 -10.79 9.64
CA THR A 91 -15.77 -10.34 8.27
C THR A 91 -15.19 -8.94 8.03
N VAL A 92 -14.47 -8.81 6.93
CA VAL A 92 -13.89 -7.54 6.48
C VAL A 92 -15.01 -6.60 5.99
N HIS A 93 -15.01 -5.37 6.50
CA HIS A 93 -15.95 -4.33 6.12
C HIS A 93 -15.27 -3.17 5.42
N ASN A 94 -15.72 -2.85 4.20
CA ASN A 94 -15.37 -1.61 3.53
C ASN A 94 -16.50 -0.59 3.71
N ALA A 95 -16.16 0.58 4.28
CA ALA A 95 -17.09 1.67 4.51
C ALA A 95 -17.61 2.28 3.20
N GLU A 96 -16.79 2.26 2.14
CA GLU A 96 -17.16 2.69 0.80
C GLU A 96 -18.10 1.68 0.14
N SER A 97 -19.35 2.08 -0.09
CA SER A 97 -20.38 1.20 -0.67
C SER A 97 -20.04 0.73 -2.08
N ALA A 98 -19.42 1.59 -2.90
CA ALA A 98 -18.99 1.23 -4.26
C ALA A 98 -17.96 0.08 -4.27
N CYS A 99 -17.16 -0.05 -3.21
CA CYS A 99 -16.14 -1.09 -3.09
C CYS A 99 -16.62 -2.38 -2.43
N ARG A 100 -17.91 -2.49 -2.09
CA ARG A 100 -18.45 -3.71 -1.45
C ARG A 100 -18.64 -4.85 -2.44
N GLU A 101 -18.98 -4.54 -3.68
CA GLU A 101 -19.19 -5.52 -4.76
C GLU A 101 -17.94 -5.73 -5.63
N LEU A 102 -16.91 -4.89 -5.46
CA LEU A 102 -15.74 -4.86 -6.32
C LEU A 102 -14.52 -5.51 -5.67
N ARG A 103 -13.88 -6.43 -6.40
CA ARG A 103 -12.63 -7.09 -5.99
C ARG A 103 -11.40 -6.56 -6.76
N THR A 104 -11.33 -5.24 -6.96
CA THR A 104 -10.21 -4.58 -7.65
C THR A 104 -9.11 -4.16 -6.67
N LEU A 105 -7.96 -3.70 -7.18
CA LEU A 105 -6.85 -3.28 -6.33
C LEU A 105 -7.13 -1.98 -5.59
N GLU A 106 -7.99 -1.12 -6.14
CA GLU A 106 -8.43 0.16 -5.57
C GLU A 106 -9.37 -0.09 -4.39
N CYS A 107 -10.21 -1.12 -4.47
CA CYS A 107 -11.15 -1.50 -3.42
C CYS A 107 -10.57 -2.48 -2.38
N ALA A 108 -9.30 -2.86 -2.53
CA ALA A 108 -8.61 -3.71 -1.57
C ALA A 108 -8.25 -2.95 -0.30
N LEU A 109 -8.66 -3.49 0.84
CA LEU A 109 -8.23 -3.07 2.16
C LEU A 109 -6.90 -3.73 2.52
N ARG A 110 -6.14 -3.06 3.37
CA ARG A 110 -4.82 -3.48 3.78
C ARG A 110 -4.90 -4.26 5.08
N VAL A 111 -4.20 -5.39 5.13
CA VAL A 111 -3.77 -6.00 6.39
C VAL A 111 -2.36 -5.50 6.66
N ALA A 112 -2.14 -4.84 7.79
CA ALA A 112 -0.88 -4.22 8.16
C ALA A 112 0.10 -5.24 8.76
N LYS A 113 1.40 -4.91 8.77
CA LYS A 113 2.42 -5.71 9.47
C LYS A 113 2.52 -5.32 10.94
N ASP A 114 2.38 -4.03 11.22
CA ASP A 114 2.54 -3.42 12.53
C ASP A 114 1.34 -2.48 12.82
N PRO A 115 0.59 -2.69 13.92
CA PRO A 115 -0.54 -1.84 14.28
C PRO A 115 -0.11 -0.46 14.83
N TYR A 116 1.17 -0.29 15.21
CA TYR A 116 1.72 0.95 15.73
C TYR A 116 2.41 1.82 14.66
N GLU A 117 2.55 1.30 13.44
CA GLU A 117 2.98 2.07 12.29
C GLU A 117 1.77 2.64 11.53
N ARG A 118 1.95 3.80 10.86
CA ARG A 118 0.91 4.44 10.04
C ARG A 118 0.28 3.43 9.08
N TYR A 119 -1.05 3.28 9.11
CA TYR A 119 -1.79 2.32 8.30
C TYR A 119 -1.47 2.40 6.80
N ALA A 120 -1.36 3.60 6.25
CA ALA A 120 -1.09 3.84 4.83
C ALA A 120 0.40 3.76 4.44
N ALA A 121 1.34 3.55 5.38
CA ALA A 121 2.78 3.51 5.09
C ALA A 121 3.12 2.46 4.03
N PRO A 122 3.93 2.76 2.99
CA PRO A 122 4.18 1.81 1.89
C PRO A 122 4.73 0.45 2.32
N GLY A 123 5.53 0.42 3.40
CA GLY A 123 6.13 -0.80 3.96
C GLY A 123 5.23 -1.63 4.87
N ASN A 124 4.16 -1.02 5.41
CA ASN A 124 3.29 -1.61 6.43
C ASN A 124 2.10 -2.39 5.84
N ARG A 125 2.33 -3.19 4.79
CA ARG A 125 1.33 -4.08 4.19
C ARG A 125 1.79 -5.52 4.24
N ALA A 126 1.07 -6.36 4.98
CA ALA A 126 1.22 -7.80 5.00
C ALA A 126 0.41 -8.48 3.89
N ALA A 127 -0.87 -8.09 3.74
CA ALA A 127 -1.77 -8.64 2.74
C ALA A 127 -2.78 -7.60 2.22
N ARG A 128 -3.56 -8.02 1.22
CA ARG A 128 -4.75 -7.33 0.73
C ARG A 128 -5.97 -8.21 0.98
N VAL A 129 -7.05 -7.60 1.43
CA VAL A 129 -8.34 -8.25 1.68
C VAL A 129 -9.45 -7.36 1.12
N TRP A 130 -10.59 -7.95 0.82
CA TRP A 130 -11.74 -7.26 0.24
C TRP A 130 -12.93 -7.33 1.18
N HIS A 131 -13.94 -6.50 0.90
CA HIS A 131 -15.19 -6.59 1.62
C HIS A 131 -15.77 -8.01 1.56
N GLY A 132 -16.31 -8.48 2.69
CA GLY A 132 -16.92 -9.80 2.79
C GLY A 132 -15.91 -10.93 3.01
N ASP A 133 -14.60 -10.68 2.85
CA ASP A 133 -13.58 -11.69 3.18
C ASP A 133 -13.72 -12.11 4.65
N ARG A 134 -13.63 -13.43 4.88
CA ARG A 134 -13.64 -14.02 6.21
C ARG A 134 -12.21 -14.27 6.66
N LEU A 135 -11.88 -13.78 7.84
CA LEU A 135 -10.57 -13.88 8.46
C LEU A 135 -10.70 -14.56 9.83
N GLU A 136 -9.63 -15.20 10.28
CA GLU A 136 -9.52 -15.71 11.64
C GLU A 136 -8.87 -14.63 12.52
N ALA A 137 -9.60 -14.03 13.46
CA ALA A 137 -9.07 -13.08 14.43
C ALA A 137 -8.51 -13.83 15.65
N LEU A 138 -7.21 -13.66 15.90
CA LEU A 138 -6.48 -14.38 16.94
C LEU A 138 -6.51 -13.62 18.28
N CYS A 139 -6.26 -12.31 18.23
CA CYS A 139 -6.30 -11.43 19.40
C CYS A 139 -6.48 -9.97 18.98
N VAL A 140 -6.69 -9.07 19.95
CA VAL A 140 -6.84 -7.62 19.73
C VAL A 140 -5.85 -6.82 20.58
N VAL A 141 -5.37 -5.71 20.03
CA VAL A 141 -4.73 -4.62 20.79
C VAL A 141 -5.61 -3.38 20.70
N THR A 142 -5.63 -2.56 21.76
CA THR A 142 -6.55 -1.43 21.90
C THR A 142 -5.88 -0.06 21.83
N ASP A 143 -4.55 -0.05 21.79
CA ASP A 143 -3.65 1.10 21.82
C ASP A 143 -2.83 1.25 20.52
N GLY A 144 -3.29 0.65 19.42
CA GLY A 144 -2.66 0.83 18.12
C GLY A 144 -2.89 2.22 17.54
N THR A 145 -2.23 2.49 16.40
CA THR A 145 -2.35 3.78 15.69
C THR A 145 -3.82 4.08 15.36
N LEU A 146 -4.27 5.31 15.63
CA LEU A 146 -5.62 5.75 15.28
C LEU A 146 -5.83 5.68 13.76
N VAL A 147 -6.87 4.96 13.33
CA VAL A 147 -7.30 4.91 11.92
C VAL A 147 -8.70 5.48 11.81
N GLN A 148 -8.91 6.31 10.81
CA GLN A 148 -10.22 6.82 10.41
C GLN A 148 -10.66 6.18 9.09
N ASP A 149 -11.93 5.82 8.96
CA ASP A 149 -12.53 5.37 7.71
C ASP A 149 -13.11 6.52 6.87
N GLU A 150 -13.61 6.21 5.69
CA GLU A 150 -14.19 7.18 4.74
C GLU A 150 -15.52 7.78 5.22
N LYS A 151 -16.08 7.29 6.34
CA LYS A 151 -17.27 7.83 7.00
C LYS A 151 -16.94 8.61 8.26
N GLY A 152 -15.66 8.78 8.56
CA GLY A 152 -15.18 9.54 9.72
C GLY A 152 -15.14 8.73 11.01
N ILE A 153 -15.46 7.44 11.00
CA ILE A 153 -15.40 6.56 12.16
C ILE A 153 -13.93 6.28 12.47
N THR A 154 -13.56 6.39 13.74
CA THR A 154 -12.17 6.18 14.19
C THR A 154 -12.03 4.99 15.12
N SER A 155 -10.88 4.32 15.10
CA SER A 155 -10.53 3.30 16.09
C SER A 155 -9.03 3.19 16.32
N THR A 156 -8.64 2.91 17.56
CA THR A 156 -7.29 2.46 17.96
C THR A 156 -7.23 0.95 18.16
N ARG A 157 -8.35 0.23 17.94
CA ARG A 157 -8.39 -1.24 18.04
C ARG A 157 -7.81 -1.85 16.77
N TRP A 158 -6.94 -2.85 16.94
CA TRP A 158 -6.37 -3.61 15.84
C TRP A 158 -6.44 -5.09 16.16
N TYR A 159 -6.95 -5.87 15.21
CA TYR A 159 -7.10 -7.30 15.34
C TYR A 159 -5.93 -8.00 14.63
N LEU A 160 -5.20 -8.86 15.33
CA LEU A 160 -4.30 -9.80 14.70
C LEU A 160 -5.16 -10.83 13.98
N VAL A 161 -5.03 -10.89 12.66
CA VAL A 161 -5.84 -11.74 11.79
C VAL A 161 -4.97 -12.68 10.98
N ARG A 162 -5.51 -13.86 10.68
CA ARG A 162 -4.98 -14.79 9.69
C ARG A 162 -5.96 -14.87 8.51
N THR A 163 -5.42 -14.66 7.31
CA THR A 163 -6.14 -14.80 6.04
C THR A 163 -6.32 -16.27 5.67
N THR A 164 -7.20 -16.57 4.72
CA THR A 164 -7.41 -17.93 4.20
C THR A 164 -6.16 -18.52 3.53
N THR A 165 -5.24 -17.68 3.07
CA THR A 165 -3.93 -18.09 2.54
C THR A 165 -2.87 -18.28 3.62
N GLY A 166 -3.23 -18.14 4.90
CA GLY A 166 -2.33 -18.29 6.04
C GLY A 166 -1.46 -17.06 6.33
N THR A 167 -1.60 -15.97 5.58
CA THR A 167 -0.87 -14.72 5.89
C THR A 167 -1.46 -14.06 7.12
N GLU A 168 -0.62 -13.76 8.10
CA GLU A 168 -0.98 -13.04 9.31
C GLU A 168 -0.66 -11.54 9.21
N GLY A 169 -1.44 -10.73 9.91
CA GLY A 169 -1.18 -9.30 10.09
C GLY A 169 -2.33 -8.60 10.82
N TRP A 170 -2.35 -7.28 10.78
CA TRP A 170 -3.23 -6.46 11.61
C TRP A 170 -4.31 -5.76 10.79
N LEU A 171 -5.57 -5.96 11.17
CA LEU A 171 -6.70 -5.28 10.56
C LEU A 171 -7.28 -4.22 11.53
N PRO A 172 -7.39 -2.94 11.11
CA PRO A 172 -7.98 -1.91 11.96
C PRO A 172 -9.44 -2.21 12.28
N GLY A 173 -9.90 -1.86 13.48
CA GLY A 173 -11.27 -2.11 13.91
C GLY A 173 -12.33 -1.38 13.10
N VAL A 174 -11.99 -0.26 12.45
CA VAL A 174 -12.89 0.43 11.51
C VAL A 174 -13.15 -0.37 10.23
N ARG A 175 -12.33 -1.39 9.93
CA ARG A 175 -12.46 -2.28 8.75
C ARG A 175 -13.14 -3.60 9.08
N THR A 176 -13.82 -3.68 10.21
CA THR A 176 -14.49 -4.90 10.66
C THR A 176 -15.92 -4.59 11.11
N ARG A 177 -16.79 -5.57 10.95
CA ARG A 177 -18.08 -5.61 11.63
C ARG A 177 -18.06 -6.86 12.49
N ASN A 178 -17.38 -6.77 13.62
CA ASN A 178 -17.31 -7.89 14.54
C ASN A 178 -18.38 -7.74 15.63
N SER A 179 -19.13 -8.81 15.87
CA SER A 179 -20.10 -8.94 16.96
C SER A 179 -19.65 -9.93 18.03
N ALA A 180 -18.51 -10.61 17.83
CA ALA A 180 -17.96 -11.60 18.73
C ALA A 180 -16.74 -11.04 19.49
N GLU A 181 -16.63 -11.38 20.77
CA GLU A 181 -15.50 -10.97 21.59
C GLU A 181 -14.22 -11.66 21.15
N VAL A 182 -13.15 -10.88 20.95
CA VAL A 182 -11.80 -11.37 20.62
C VAL A 182 -10.91 -11.08 21.83
N PRO A 183 -10.14 -12.06 22.32
CA PRO A 183 -9.29 -11.85 23.49
C PRO A 183 -8.19 -10.83 23.23
N ASP A 184 -7.76 -10.12 24.27
CA ASP A 184 -6.60 -9.24 24.18
C ASP A 184 -5.34 -10.06 23.89
N CYS A 185 -4.41 -9.47 23.12
CA CYS A 185 -3.13 -10.09 22.87
C CYS A 185 -2.32 -10.16 24.17
N ALA A 186 -1.79 -11.34 24.51
CA ALA A 186 -0.94 -11.50 25.68
C ALA A 186 0.24 -10.51 25.62
N ARG A 187 0.45 -9.76 26.70
CA ARG A 187 1.72 -9.05 26.85
C ARG A 187 2.79 -10.11 27.07
N SER A 188 3.90 -9.99 26.37
CA SER A 188 5.10 -10.78 26.63
C SER A 188 5.47 -10.65 28.11
N GLY A 189 5.11 -11.64 28.93
CA GLY A 189 5.23 -11.61 30.39
C GLY A 189 4.13 -12.39 31.14
N ASP A 190 2.95 -12.52 30.55
CA ASP A 190 1.86 -13.31 31.15
C ASP A 190 2.04 -14.80 30.79
N THR A 191 2.79 -15.51 31.61
CA THR A 191 2.74 -17.00 31.66
C THR A 191 1.96 -17.38 32.92
N PRO A 192 0.94 -18.26 32.84
CA PRO A 192 0.26 -18.78 34.02
C PRO A 192 1.18 -19.61 34.92
#